data_AF-A0A6N9A1K5-F1
#
_entry.id   AF-A0A6N9A1K5-F1
#
_cell.length_a   1.000
_cell.length_b   1.000
_cell.length_c   1.000
_cell.angle_alpha   90.00
_cell.angle_beta   90.00
_cell.angle_gamma   90.00
#
_symmetry.space_group_name_H-M   'P 1'
#
loop_
_entity.id
_entity.type
_entity.pdbx_description
1 polymer ?
#
loop_
_entity_poly.entity_id
_entity_poly.type
_entity_poly.pdbx_seq_one_letter_code
_entity_poly.pdbx_strand_id
1 'polypeptide(L)'
;MERMNLERLARLVDERPTPEEQKVLDGDPGLRRELEALKEQSWSLRNLPALLPPVGGWHQLEKELSAAGLIHGQSRAAVWRKWMQVAAAVVLFIGGTSVGWVSASAGEPGLQAGGGESAATLASFEAPTTIDEATALVELKDREFRAALAEYRRLLLAQAGAQPGQNPAARLPYIQTIAAATHVAAEAHPGDPFINSYLVRVMEEQAQALRQISQDNWN
;
A
#
# COMPACT_ATOMS: atom_id res chain seq x y z
N MET A 1 -46.09 -32.21 -12.36
CA MET A 1 -44.77 -31.62 -12.66
C MET A 1 -44.07 -31.46 -11.34
N GLU A 2 -42.90 -32.07 -11.18
CA GLU A 2 -42.12 -31.96 -9.97
C GLU A 2 -41.60 -30.52 -9.86
N ARG A 3 -41.99 -29.83 -8.79
CA ARG A 3 -41.55 -28.45 -8.54
C ARG A 3 -40.04 -28.46 -8.31
N MET A 4 -39.33 -27.55 -8.96
CA MET A 4 -37.87 -27.46 -8.81
C MET A 4 -37.50 -27.29 -7.33
N ASN A 5 -36.53 -28.07 -6.86
CA ASN A 5 -36.13 -28.03 -5.45
C ASN A 5 -35.43 -26.71 -5.09
N LEU A 6 -35.39 -26.40 -3.80
CA LEU A 6 -34.80 -25.17 -3.29
C LEU A 6 -33.32 -25.03 -3.64
N GLU A 7 -32.56 -26.14 -3.63
CA GLU A 7 -31.13 -26.13 -3.96
C GLU A 7 -30.87 -25.69 -5.42
N ARG A 8 -31.64 -26.21 -6.38
CA ARG A 8 -31.55 -25.78 -7.78
C ARG A 8 -31.96 -24.32 -7.92
N LEU A 9 -33.00 -23.88 -7.21
CA LEU A 9 -33.43 -22.48 -7.24
C LEU A 9 -32.36 -21.55 -6.67
N ALA A 10 -31.72 -21.93 -5.56
CA ALA A 10 -30.63 -21.17 -4.94
C ALA A 10 -29.41 -21.07 -5.85
N ARG A 11 -29.04 -22.14 -6.56
CA ARG A 11 -27.96 -22.12 -7.56
C ARG A 11 -28.20 -21.06 -8.64
N LEU A 12 -29.44 -20.88 -9.07
CA LEU A 12 -29.82 -19.89 -10.10
C LEU A 12 -29.75 -18.42 -9.63
N VAL A 13 -29.45 -18.17 -8.35
CA VAL A 13 -29.18 -16.81 -7.86
C VAL A 13 -27.85 -16.30 -8.44
N ASP A 14 -26.85 -17.17 -8.56
CA ASP A 14 -25.51 -16.82 -9.06
C ASP A 14 -25.22 -17.32 -10.48
N GLU A 15 -25.93 -18.37 -10.94
CA GLU A 15 -25.74 -18.99 -12.25
C GLU A 15 -26.85 -18.66 -13.25
N ARG A 16 -26.54 -18.75 -14.55
CA ARG A 16 -27.56 -18.62 -15.61
C ARG A 16 -28.38 -19.91 -15.73
N PRO A 17 -29.72 -19.84 -15.84
CA PRO A 17 -30.55 -21.02 -16.04
C PRO A 17 -30.26 -21.69 -17.38
N THR A 18 -30.31 -23.01 -17.38
CA THR A 18 -30.29 -23.80 -18.62
C THR A 18 -31.59 -23.59 -19.42
N PRO A 19 -31.63 -23.91 -20.72
CA PRO A 19 -32.84 -23.73 -21.53
C PRO A 19 -34.05 -24.51 -21.02
N GLU A 20 -33.84 -25.65 -20.35
CA GLU A 20 -34.93 -26.44 -19.76
C GLU A 20 -35.46 -25.80 -18.47
N GLU A 21 -34.57 -25.31 -17.62
CA GLU A 21 -34.93 -24.58 -16.39
C GLU A 21 -35.63 -23.27 -16.70
N GLN A 22 -35.22 -22.58 -17.77
CA GLN A 22 -35.90 -21.37 -18.24
C GLN A 22 -37.35 -21.67 -18.65
N LYS A 23 -37.61 -22.78 -19.34
CA LYS A 23 -38.98 -23.20 -19.69
C LYS A 23 -39.83 -23.48 -18.44
N VAL A 24 -39.24 -24.07 -17.40
CA VAL A 24 -39.92 -24.31 -16.12
C VAL A 24 -40.24 -22.99 -15.42
N LEU A 25 -39.30 -22.05 -15.37
CA LEU A 25 -39.51 -20.71 -14.82
C LEU A 25 -40.58 -19.94 -15.60
N ASP A 26 -40.56 -20.01 -16.93
CA ASP A 26 -41.56 -19.36 -17.79
C ASP A 26 -42.96 -19.97 -17.57
N GLY A 27 -43.04 -21.27 -17.29
CA GLY A 27 -44.28 -21.99 -16.99
C GLY A 27 -44.87 -21.76 -15.59
N ASP A 28 -44.07 -21.32 -14.61
CA ASP A 28 -44.51 -21.14 -13.22
C ASP A 28 -44.12 -19.77 -12.63
N PRO A 29 -45.08 -18.82 -12.53
CA PRO A 29 -44.82 -17.50 -11.94
C PRO A 29 -44.58 -17.53 -10.41
N GLY A 30 -44.91 -18.61 -9.71
CA GLY A 30 -44.57 -18.81 -8.31
C GLY A 30 -43.07 -19.02 -8.12
N LEU A 31 -42.48 -19.93 -8.90
CA LEU A 31 -41.03 -20.19 -8.90
C LEU A 31 -40.20 -18.95 -9.29
N ARG A 32 -40.69 -18.17 -10.27
CA ARG A 32 -40.05 -16.88 -10.61
C ARG A 32 -40.03 -15.90 -9.44
N ARG A 33 -41.14 -15.75 -8.73
CA ARG A 33 -41.21 -14.86 -7.55
C ARG A 33 -40.28 -15.31 -6.43
N GLU A 34 -40.16 -16.62 -6.20
CA GLU A 34 -39.23 -17.15 -5.20
C GLU A 34 -37.77 -16.93 -5.59
N LEU A 35 -37.41 -17.12 -6.87
CA LEU A 35 -36.06 -16.82 -7.35
C LEU A 35 -35.70 -15.34 -7.19
N GLU A 36 -36.62 -14.44 -7.56
CA GLU A 36 -36.39 -13.00 -7.40
C GLU A 36 -36.28 -12.59 -5.93
N ALA A 37 -37.08 -13.18 -5.03
CA ALA A 37 -36.94 -12.95 -3.60
C ALA A 37 -35.57 -13.40 -3.06
N LEU A 38 -35.05 -14.54 -3.53
CA LEU A 38 -33.70 -15.00 -3.14
C LEU A 38 -32.60 -14.07 -3.69
N LYS A 39 -32.73 -13.57 -4.92
CA LYS A 39 -31.79 -12.59 -5.48
C LYS A 39 -31.80 -11.27 -4.70
N GLU A 40 -32.99 -10.79 -4.33
CA GLU A 40 -33.15 -9.57 -3.54
C GLU A 40 -32.50 -9.71 -2.15
N GLN A 41 -32.69 -10.85 -1.49
CA GLN A 41 -32.01 -11.16 -0.22
C GLN A 41 -30.49 -11.18 -0.38
N SER A 42 -29.97 -11.87 -1.38
CA SER A 42 -28.53 -11.91 -1.65
C SER A 42 -27.96 -10.53 -1.97
N TRP A 43 -28.71 -9.68 -2.68
CA TRP A 43 -28.32 -8.31 -2.96
C TRP A 43 -28.30 -7.44 -1.70
N SER A 44 -29.30 -7.57 -0.83
CA SER A 44 -29.35 -6.91 0.48
C SER A 44 -28.15 -7.30 1.35
N LEU A 45 -27.79 -8.58 1.37
CA LEU A 45 -26.60 -9.07 2.09
C LEU A 45 -25.29 -8.55 1.49
N ARG A 46 -25.18 -8.47 0.15
CA ARG A 46 -24.00 -7.92 -0.53
C ARG A 46 -23.81 -6.43 -0.25
N ASN A 47 -24.89 -5.69 -0.02
CA ASN A 47 -24.87 -4.27 0.30
C ASN A 47 -24.75 -3.95 1.79
N LEU A 48 -24.58 -4.97 2.64
CA LEU A 48 -24.22 -4.71 4.02
C LEU A 48 -22.91 -3.91 4.08
N PRO A 49 -22.76 -3.00 5.06
CA PRO A 49 -21.51 -2.30 5.26
C PRO A 49 -20.37 -3.31 5.34
N ALA A 50 -19.25 -3.02 4.67
CA ALA A 50 -18.08 -3.86 4.75
C ALA A 50 -17.71 -4.06 6.23
N LEU A 51 -17.85 -5.29 6.72
CA LEU A 51 -17.29 -5.67 7.99
C LEU A 51 -15.78 -5.65 7.78
N LEU A 52 -15.12 -4.56 8.15
CA LEU A 52 -13.67 -4.56 8.22
C LEU A 52 -13.29 -5.66 9.22
N PRO A 53 -12.37 -6.57 8.87
CA PRO A 53 -11.86 -7.52 9.85
C PRO A 53 -11.31 -6.72 11.04
N PRO A 54 -11.42 -7.26 12.27
CA PRO A 54 -10.86 -6.61 13.44
C PRO A 54 -9.40 -6.25 13.15
N VAL A 55 -8.99 -5.06 13.56
CA VAL A 55 -7.67 -4.50 13.26
C VAL A 55 -6.56 -5.48 13.68
N GLY A 56 -5.68 -5.85 12.75
CA GLY A 56 -4.66 -6.89 12.93
C GLY A 56 -5.10 -8.33 12.61
N GLY A 57 -6.40 -8.57 12.43
CA GLY A 57 -6.99 -9.88 12.13
C GLY A 57 -6.50 -10.47 10.81
N TRP A 58 -6.08 -9.64 9.85
CA TRP A 58 -5.50 -10.11 8.59
C TRP A 58 -4.18 -10.86 8.78
N HIS A 59 -3.29 -10.39 9.67
CA HIS A 59 -2.04 -11.09 9.96
C HIS A 59 -2.26 -12.38 10.76
N GLN A 60 -3.28 -12.42 11.60
CA GLN A 60 -3.67 -13.63 12.31
C GLN A 60 -4.27 -14.66 11.36
N LEU A 61 -5.13 -14.22 10.44
CA LEU A 61 -5.67 -15.04 9.36
C LEU A 61 -4.56 -15.57 8.44
N GLU A 62 -3.58 -14.74 8.10
CA GLU A 62 -2.43 -15.12 7.26
C GLU A 62 -1.56 -16.18 7.97
N LYS A 63 -1.34 -16.04 9.28
CA LYS A 63 -0.65 -17.06 10.09
C LYS A 63 -1.43 -18.37 10.12
N GLU A 64 -2.74 -18.33 10.32
CA GLU A 64 -3.59 -19.54 10.35
C GLU A 64 -3.70 -20.21 8.98
N LEU A 65 -3.84 -19.44 7.90
CA LEU A 65 -3.88 -19.95 6.54
C LEU A 65 -2.51 -20.50 6.10
N SER A 66 -1.41 -19.90 6.55
CA SER A 66 -0.06 -20.43 6.32
C SER A 66 0.18 -21.71 7.12
N ALA A 67 -0.27 -21.77 8.38
CA ALA A 67 -0.21 -22.99 9.19
C ALA A 67 -1.09 -24.12 8.63
N ALA A 68 -2.22 -23.77 8.01
CA ALA A 68 -3.10 -24.70 7.29
C ALA A 68 -2.59 -25.08 5.88
N GLY A 69 -1.46 -24.52 5.43
CA GLY A 69 -0.85 -24.82 4.13
C GLY A 69 -1.61 -24.27 2.91
N LEU A 70 -2.63 -23.43 3.13
CA LEU A 70 -3.49 -22.86 2.09
C LEU A 70 -2.81 -21.73 1.32
N ILE A 71 -1.84 -21.07 1.96
CA ILE A 71 -1.00 -20.04 1.34
C ILE A 71 0.48 -20.34 1.57
N HIS A 72 1.23 -20.39 0.48
CA HIS A 72 2.68 -20.46 0.51
C HIS A 72 3.21 -19.03 0.44
N GLY A 73 3.83 -18.55 1.52
CA GLY A 73 4.51 -17.26 1.54
C GLY A 73 5.43 -17.12 0.32
N GLN A 74 5.42 -15.95 -0.32
CA GLN A 74 6.19 -15.65 -1.53
C GLN A 74 7.58 -16.28 -1.45
N SER A 75 7.81 -17.25 -2.35
CA SER A 75 9.01 -18.07 -2.30
C SER A 75 10.24 -17.17 -2.31
N ARG A 76 11.15 -17.39 -1.36
CA ARG A 76 12.44 -16.69 -1.22
C ARG A 76 13.24 -16.63 -2.54
N ALA A 77 12.93 -17.50 -3.50
CA ALA A 77 13.45 -17.50 -4.87
C ALA A 77 13.12 -16.22 -5.68
N ALA A 78 11.93 -15.63 -5.50
CA ALA A 78 11.54 -14.41 -6.21
C ALA A 78 12.32 -13.17 -5.73
N VAL A 79 12.60 -13.13 -4.42
CA VAL A 79 13.43 -12.07 -3.81
C VAL A 79 14.88 -12.21 -4.26
N TRP A 80 15.44 -13.42 -4.27
CA TRP A 80 16.80 -13.67 -4.74
C TRP A 80 17.01 -13.28 -6.22
N ARG A 81 16.01 -13.54 -7.07
CA ARG A 81 16.07 -13.17 -8.51
C ARG A 81 16.11 -11.66 -8.73
N LYS A 82 15.41 -10.88 -7.89
CA LYS A 82 15.45 -9.40 -7.95
C LYS A 82 16.81 -8.85 -7.50
N TRP A 83 17.42 -9.42 -6.45
CA TRP A 83 18.76 -9.02 -6.03
C TRP A 83 19.84 -9.34 -7.08
N MET A 84 19.69 -10.45 -7.81
CA MET A 84 20.60 -10.80 -8.90
C MET A 84 20.46 -9.87 -10.13
N GLN A 85 19.26 -9.37 -10.40
CA GLN A 85 19.01 -8.36 -11.43
C GLN A 85 19.64 -7.00 -11.07
N VAL A 86 19.58 -6.60 -9.79
CA VAL A 86 20.25 -5.38 -9.31
C VAL A 86 21.77 -5.53 -9.41
N ALA A 87 22.33 -6.68 -9.03
CA ALA A 87 23.75 -6.95 -9.19
C ALA A 87 24.19 -6.88 -10.67
N ALA A 88 23.40 -7.44 -11.59
CA ALA A 88 23.67 -7.36 -13.02
C ALA A 88 23.60 -5.92 -13.57
N ALA A 89 22.66 -5.10 -13.09
CA ALA A 89 22.56 -3.69 -13.47
C ALA A 89 23.78 -2.87 -12.99
N VAL A 90 24.31 -3.16 -11.79
CA VAL A 90 25.53 -2.53 -11.27
C VAL A 90 26.76 -2.94 -12.08
N VAL A 91 26.87 -4.21 -12.47
CA VAL A 91 27.98 -4.69 -13.33
C VAL A 91 27.91 -4.09 -14.75
N LEU A 92 26.71 -3.96 -15.33
CA LEU A 92 26.53 -3.29 -16.63
C LEU A 92 26.78 -1.78 -16.56
N PHE A 93 26.44 -1.13 -15.45
CA PHE A 93 26.70 0.29 -15.24
C PHE A 93 28.21 0.56 -15.10
N ILE A 94 28.94 -0.29 -14.37
CA ILE A 94 30.41 -0.19 -14.22
C ILE A 94 31.14 -0.62 -15.50
N GLY A 95 30.61 -1.60 -16.22
CA GLY A 95 31.19 -2.07 -17.49
C GLY A 95 30.91 -1.14 -18.68
N GLY A 96 29.86 -0.31 -18.63
CA GLY A 96 29.48 0.59 -19.70
C GLY A 96 30.29 1.89 -19.80
N THR A 97 31.04 2.26 -18.76
CA THR A 97 31.76 3.54 -18.70
C THR A 97 33.13 3.57 -19.39
N SER A 98 33.62 2.46 -19.94
CA SER A 98 34.98 2.38 -20.50
C SER A 98 35.08 2.40 -22.04
N VAL A 99 33.98 2.55 -22.80
CA VAL A 99 34.02 2.51 -24.28
C VAL A 99 33.79 3.88 -24.97
N GLY A 100 33.44 4.94 -24.22
CA GLY A 100 33.05 6.23 -24.80
C GLY A 100 34.15 7.29 -24.97
N TRP A 101 35.42 7.02 -24.66
CA TRP A 101 36.45 8.06 -24.46
C TRP A 101 37.66 8.00 -25.40
N VAL A 102 37.51 7.53 -26.66
CA VAL A 102 38.64 7.48 -27.63
C VAL A 102 38.29 8.03 -29.03
N SER A 103 37.45 9.06 -29.14
CA SER A 103 37.33 9.81 -30.41
C SER A 103 37.28 11.32 -30.22
N ALA A 104 38.21 11.87 -29.43
CA ALA A 104 38.42 13.31 -29.36
C ALA A 104 39.92 13.67 -29.45
N SER A 105 40.58 13.29 -30.55
CA SER A 105 41.79 13.99 -31.02
C SER A 105 42.15 13.61 -32.46
N ALA A 106 41.50 14.23 -33.44
CA ALA A 106 42.08 14.60 -34.73
C ALA A 106 41.04 15.42 -35.49
N GLY A 107 41.49 16.54 -36.07
CA GLY A 107 40.64 17.61 -36.59
C GLY A 107 39.73 17.19 -37.75
N GLU A 108 38.58 17.86 -37.85
CA GLU A 108 38.27 18.82 -38.93
C GLU A 108 36.81 19.30 -38.82
N PRO A 109 36.46 20.46 -39.42
CA PRO A 109 35.35 21.31 -38.99
C PRO A 109 34.06 21.04 -39.77
N GLY A 110 32.91 21.13 -39.10
CA GLY A 110 31.64 21.19 -39.82
C GLY A 110 30.40 21.11 -38.94
N LEU A 111 29.59 22.17 -39.04
CA LEU A 111 28.15 22.22 -38.73
C LEU A 111 27.76 22.39 -37.24
N GLN A 112 27.82 23.64 -36.78
CA GLN A 112 26.98 24.10 -35.66
C GLN A 112 25.52 24.15 -36.11
N ALA A 113 24.74 23.13 -35.74
CA ALA A 113 23.30 23.23 -35.62
C ALA A 113 22.98 23.53 -34.15
N GLY A 114 22.34 24.67 -33.92
CA GLY A 114 22.04 25.19 -32.59
C GLY A 114 20.91 24.46 -31.87
N GLY A 115 20.69 24.92 -30.64
CA GLY A 115 19.47 24.70 -29.89
C GLY A 115 19.63 23.73 -28.73
N GLY A 116 19.63 24.26 -27.52
CA GLY A 116 19.42 23.46 -26.32
C GLY A 116 20.11 23.94 -25.07
N GLU A 117 19.96 25.21 -24.70
CA GLU A 117 20.08 25.63 -23.31
C GLU A 117 18.98 24.92 -22.49
N SER A 118 19.23 23.70 -22.01
CA SER A 118 18.44 23.02 -20.97
C SER A 118 19.11 21.70 -20.56
N ALA A 119 20.29 21.81 -19.94
CA ALA A 119 20.86 20.72 -19.13
C ALA A 119 21.83 21.22 -18.04
N ALA A 120 22.00 22.54 -17.89
CA ALA A 120 22.97 23.13 -16.97
C ALA A 120 22.32 23.57 -15.66
N THR A 121 21.58 22.69 -14.99
CA THR A 121 21.41 22.75 -13.52
C THR A 121 21.02 21.39 -12.94
N LEU A 122 21.70 20.32 -13.33
CA LEU A 122 21.95 19.28 -12.33
C LEU A 122 22.97 19.91 -11.40
N ALA A 123 22.50 20.43 -10.26
CA ALA A 123 23.37 20.95 -9.22
C ALA A 123 24.48 19.92 -9.00
N SER A 124 25.71 20.28 -9.32
CA SER A 124 26.88 19.49 -8.96
C SER A 124 26.84 19.38 -7.45
N PHE A 125 26.40 18.22 -6.95
CA PHE A 125 26.59 17.86 -5.57
C PHE A 125 28.09 17.68 -5.39
N GLU A 126 28.74 18.71 -4.86
CA GLU A 126 30.12 18.60 -4.41
C GLU A 126 30.16 17.53 -3.33
N ALA A 127 30.84 16.42 -3.63
CA ALA A 127 30.89 15.28 -2.74
C ALA A 127 31.78 15.64 -1.54
N PRO A 128 31.31 15.46 -0.29
CA PRO A 128 32.14 15.72 0.88
C PRO A 128 33.36 14.80 0.85
N THR A 129 34.54 15.37 1.13
CA THR A 129 35.82 14.65 1.12
C THR A 129 36.25 14.19 2.51
N THR A 130 35.60 14.70 3.55
CA THR A 130 35.85 14.35 4.97
C THR A 130 34.56 13.95 5.68
N ILE A 131 34.70 13.25 6.82
CA ILE A 131 33.55 12.85 7.66
C ILE A 131 32.84 14.10 8.21
N ASP A 132 33.59 15.11 8.66
CA ASP A 132 33.01 16.35 9.21
C ASP A 132 32.21 17.12 8.15
N GLU A 133 32.71 17.19 6.91
CA GLU A 133 31.96 17.74 5.76
C GLU A 133 30.68 16.95 5.47
N ALA A 134 30.75 15.62 5.53
CA ALA A 134 29.60 14.76 5.32
C ALA A 134 28.53 14.96 6.42
N THR A 135 28.95 15.06 7.68
CA THR A 135 28.05 15.34 8.81
C THR A 135 27.39 16.70 8.66
N ALA A 136 28.15 17.75 8.34
CA ALA A 136 27.61 19.09 8.11
C ALA A 136 26.61 19.12 6.94
N LEU A 137 26.89 18.35 5.86
CA LEU A 137 25.99 18.21 4.73
C LEU A 137 24.70 17.49 5.11
N VAL A 138 24.76 16.41 5.89
CA VAL A 138 23.58 15.69 6.39
C VAL A 138 22.71 16.63 7.23
N GLU A 139 23.29 17.39 8.14
CA GLU A 139 22.55 18.35 8.96
C GLU A 139 21.88 19.44 8.12
N LEU A 140 22.59 19.97 7.12
CA LEU A 140 22.03 20.94 6.18
C LEU A 140 20.82 20.34 5.44
N LYS A 141 20.96 19.13 4.90
CA LYS A 141 19.91 18.46 4.13
C LYS A 141 18.72 18.08 4.99
N ASP A 142 18.94 17.70 6.25
CA ASP A 142 17.85 17.45 7.19
C ASP A 142 17.06 18.73 7.50
N ARG A 143 17.74 19.87 7.69
CA ARG A 143 17.06 21.17 7.85
C ARG A 143 16.21 21.53 6.62
N GLU A 144 16.78 21.38 5.42
CA GLU A 144 16.06 21.64 4.16
C GLU A 144 14.85 20.72 4.00
N PHE A 145 15.01 19.43 4.28
CA PHE A 145 13.94 18.44 4.21
C PHE A 145 12.80 18.76 5.19
N ARG A 146 13.13 19.10 6.44
CA ARG A 146 12.12 19.48 7.44
C ARG A 146 11.38 20.76 7.05
N ALA A 147 12.08 21.75 6.47
CA ALA A 147 11.45 22.97 5.97
C ALA A 147 10.50 22.67 4.79
N ALA A 148 10.94 21.86 3.83
CA ALA A 148 10.11 21.44 2.70
C ALA A 148 8.86 20.66 3.15
N LEU A 149 9.00 19.76 4.13
CA LEU A 149 7.87 19.05 4.73
C LEU A 149 6.87 19.99 5.40
N ALA A 150 7.35 21.02 6.11
CA ALA A 150 6.47 22.00 6.75
C ALA A 150 5.66 22.79 5.71
N GLU A 151 6.31 23.21 4.62
CA GLU A 151 5.66 23.94 3.53
C GLU A 151 4.66 23.05 2.76
N TYR A 152 5.04 21.81 2.48
CA TYR A 152 4.13 20.82 1.89
C TYR A 152 2.88 20.63 2.73
N ARG A 153 3.04 20.46 4.06
CA ARG A 153 1.90 20.36 4.98
C ARG A 153 1.05 21.61 4.94
N ARG A 154 1.65 22.81 4.96
CA ARG A 154 0.93 24.09 4.88
C ARG A 154 0.05 24.15 3.63
N LEU A 155 0.58 23.79 2.47
CA LEU A 155 -0.16 23.76 1.20
C LEU A 155 -1.28 22.72 1.21
N LEU A 156 -0.99 21.54 1.75
CA LEU A 156 -1.95 20.45 1.83
C LEU A 156 -3.13 20.81 2.74
N LEU A 157 -2.90 21.54 3.84
CA LEU A 157 -3.94 22.11 4.69
C LEU A 157 -4.78 23.17 3.97
N ALA A 158 -4.13 24.06 3.21
CA ALA A 158 -4.82 25.10 2.45
C ALA A 158 -5.72 24.50 1.35
N GLN A 159 -5.36 23.36 0.77
CA GLN A 159 -6.11 22.70 -0.29
C GLN A 159 -7.23 21.77 0.24
N ALA A 160 -6.99 21.08 1.35
CA ALA A 160 -7.93 20.07 1.87
C ALA A 160 -9.14 20.67 2.60
N GLY A 161 -9.13 21.95 2.98
CA GLY A 161 -10.23 22.61 3.72
C GLY A 161 -10.45 22.08 5.14
N ALA A 162 -9.91 20.91 5.48
CA ALA A 162 -9.87 20.28 6.80
C ALA A 162 -8.55 19.50 6.98
N GLN A 163 -7.94 19.60 8.17
CA GLN A 163 -6.65 18.97 8.49
C GLN A 163 -6.67 17.43 8.29
N PRO A 164 -5.85 16.86 7.40
CA PRO A 164 -5.45 15.46 7.48
C PRO A 164 -4.59 15.31 8.74
N GLY A 165 -5.15 14.64 9.73
CA GLY A 165 -4.61 14.57 11.10
C GLY A 165 -5.62 14.99 12.17
N GLN A 166 -6.67 15.72 11.82
CA GLN A 166 -7.80 16.00 12.72
C GLN A 166 -8.90 14.95 12.64
N ASN A 167 -9.05 14.25 11.52
CA ASN A 167 -9.99 13.14 11.44
C ASN A 167 -9.38 11.90 12.13
N PRO A 168 -9.88 11.50 13.32
CA PRO A 168 -9.31 10.40 14.09
C PRO A 168 -9.45 9.07 13.36
N ALA A 169 -10.50 8.88 12.54
CA ALA A 169 -10.70 7.69 11.72
C ALA A 169 -9.64 7.56 10.62
N ALA A 170 -9.25 8.68 9.98
CA ALA A 170 -8.20 8.68 8.97
C ALA A 170 -6.80 8.48 9.57
N ARG A 171 -6.58 8.88 10.83
CA ARG A 171 -5.28 8.80 11.51
C ARG A 171 -5.00 7.41 12.11
N LEU A 172 -6.05 6.70 12.53
CA LEU A 172 -5.96 5.38 13.14
C LEU A 172 -5.13 4.34 12.35
N PRO A 173 -5.29 4.15 11.02
CA PRO A 173 -4.50 3.16 10.28
C PRO A 173 -2.98 3.45 10.31
N TYR A 174 -2.58 4.72 10.32
CA TYR A 174 -1.17 5.09 10.45
C TYR A 174 -0.61 4.75 11.84
N ILE A 175 -1.37 5.06 12.90
CA ILE A 175 -0.97 4.73 14.28
C ILE A 175 -0.81 3.22 14.45
N GLN A 176 -1.73 2.42 13.89
CA GLN A 176 -1.66 0.96 13.93
C GLN A 176 -0.44 0.40 13.20
N THR A 177 -0.06 1.02 12.08
CA THR A 177 1.15 0.62 11.34
C THR A 177 2.41 0.87 12.17
N ILE A 178 2.46 2.02 12.86
CA ILE A 178 3.57 2.35 13.78
C ILE A 178 3.56 1.41 14.98
N ALA A 179 2.40 1.08 15.54
CA ALA A 179 2.27 0.15 16.65
C ALA A 179 2.81 -1.23 16.28
N ALA A 180 2.43 -1.76 15.12
CA ALA A 180 2.91 -3.04 14.61
C ALA A 180 4.43 -3.05 14.41
N ALA A 181 5.00 -2.01 13.81
CA ALA A 181 6.44 -1.88 13.64
C ALA A 181 7.18 -1.81 14.99
N THR A 182 6.61 -1.09 15.96
CA THR A 182 7.20 -0.95 17.29
C THR A 182 7.11 -2.25 18.09
N HIS A 183 6.03 -3.02 17.94
CA HIS A 183 5.92 -4.36 18.53
C HIS A 183 7.03 -5.29 18.05
N VAL A 184 7.31 -5.31 16.73
CA VAL A 184 8.41 -6.11 16.17
C VAL A 184 9.76 -5.68 16.74
N ALA A 185 9.98 -4.37 16.90
CA ALA A 185 11.19 -3.85 17.51
C ALA A 185 11.31 -4.24 19.00
N ALA A 186 10.19 -4.23 19.74
CA ALA A 186 10.14 -4.62 21.15
C ALA A 186 10.40 -6.11 21.35
N GLU A 187 9.91 -6.96 20.45
CA GLU A 187 10.19 -8.40 20.46
C GLU A 187 11.67 -8.71 20.18
N ALA A 188 12.29 -7.97 19.25
CA ALA A 188 13.71 -8.11 18.94
C ALA A 188 14.61 -7.60 20.08
N HIS A 189 14.16 -6.57 20.81
CA HIS A 189 14.94 -5.89 21.84
C HIS A 189 14.10 -5.64 23.13
N PRO A 190 13.73 -6.70 23.87
CA PRO A 190 12.80 -6.59 25.00
C PRO A 190 13.33 -5.76 26.17
N GLY A 191 14.65 -5.65 26.30
CA GLY A 191 15.31 -4.86 27.35
C GLY A 191 15.56 -3.39 26.99
N ASP A 192 15.17 -2.94 25.80
CA ASP A 192 15.41 -1.56 25.36
C ASP A 192 14.34 -0.61 25.95
N PRO A 193 14.72 0.32 26.86
CA PRO A 193 13.77 1.23 27.49
C PRO A 193 13.16 2.25 26.52
N PHE A 194 13.88 2.64 25.46
CA PHE A 194 13.38 3.58 24.46
C PHE A 194 12.25 2.93 23.67
N ILE A 195 12.48 1.73 23.11
CA ILE A 195 11.48 1.00 22.31
C ILE A 195 10.22 0.73 23.15
N ASN A 196 10.39 0.29 24.39
CA ASN A 196 9.28 0.03 25.30
C ASN A 196 8.49 1.31 25.62
N SER A 197 9.17 2.43 25.90
CA SER A 197 8.49 3.71 26.17
C SER A 197 7.75 4.25 24.94
N TYR A 198 8.31 4.05 23.75
CA TYR A 198 7.70 4.46 22.50
C TYR A 198 6.46 3.62 22.18
N LEU A 199 6.52 2.30 22.41
CA LEU A 199 5.39 1.40 22.25
C LEU A 199 4.19 1.82 23.11
N VAL A 200 4.42 2.11 24.39
CA VAL A 200 3.35 2.56 25.31
C VAL A 200 2.69 3.83 24.79
N ARG A 201 3.48 4.83 24.35
CA ARG A 201 2.94 6.08 23.79
C ARG A 201 2.09 5.84 22.54
N VAL A 202 2.53 4.96 21.65
CA VAL A 202 1.78 4.62 20.43
C VAL A 202 0.46 3.91 20.78
N MET A 203 0.46 3.02 21.77
CA MET A 203 -0.76 2.36 22.26
C MET A 203 -1.73 3.34 22.91
N GLU A 204 -1.24 4.30 23.69
CA GLU A 204 -2.05 5.37 24.26
C GLU A 204 -2.73 6.22 23.18
N GLU A 205 -1.98 6.60 22.15
CA GLU A 205 -2.48 7.37 21.01
C GLU A 205 -3.58 6.59 20.26
N GLN A 206 -3.37 5.29 20.05
CA GLN A 206 -4.37 4.41 19.43
C GLN A 206 -5.66 4.35 20.25
N ALA A 207 -5.55 4.21 21.57
CA ALA A 207 -6.70 4.18 22.48
C ALA A 207 -7.44 5.52 22.53
N GLN A 208 -6.73 6.66 22.41
CA GLN A 208 -7.36 7.97 22.30
C GLN A 208 -8.12 8.13 20.98
N ALA A 209 -7.51 7.74 19.85
CA ALA A 209 -8.15 7.81 18.54
C ALA A 209 -9.44 6.96 18.48
N LEU A 210 -9.41 5.74 19.03
CA LEU A 210 -10.61 4.88 19.10
C LEU A 210 -11.74 5.51 19.95
N ARG A 211 -11.39 6.16 21.07
CA ARG A 211 -12.37 6.86 21.90
C ARG A 211 -13.01 8.04 21.17
N GLN A 212 -12.21 8.84 20.46
CA GLN A 212 -12.73 9.97 19.66
C GLN A 212 -13.68 9.49 18.57
N ILE A 213 -13.30 8.45 17.80
CA ILE A 213 -14.18 7.86 16.77
C ILE A 213 -15.48 7.35 17.40
N SER A 214 -15.40 6.71 18.57
CA SER A 214 -16.60 6.23 19.26
C SER A 214 -17.52 7.39 19.65
N GLN A 215 -16.98 8.50 20.15
CA GLN A 215 -17.75 9.67 20.57
C GLN A 215 -18.36 10.42 19.38
N ASP A 216 -17.64 10.54 18.26
CA ASP A 216 -18.13 11.16 17.03
C ASP A 216 -19.30 10.37 16.42
N ASN A 217 -19.34 9.04 16.57
CA ASN A 217 -20.43 8.21 16.07
C ASN A 217 -21.74 8.32 16.87
N TRP A 218 -21.73 8.94 18.06
CA TRP A 218 -22.92 9.10 18.92
C TRP A 218 -23.46 10.55 18.95
N ASN A 219 -22.84 11.48 18.21
CA ASN A 219 -23.31 12.86 18.03
C ASN A 219 -23.84 13.08 16.61
#